data_AF-A0AAD6NDG7-F1
#
_entry.id   AF-A0AAD6NDG7-F1
#
_cell.length_a   1.000
_cell.length_b   1.000
_cell.length_c   1.000
_cell.angle_alpha   90.00
_cell.angle_beta   90.00
_cell.angle_gamma   90.00
#
_symmetry.space_group_name_H-M   'P 1'
#
loop_
_entity.id
_entity.type
_entity.pdbx_description
1 polymer ?
#
loop_
_entity_poly.entity_id
_entity_poly.type
_entity_poly.pdbx_seq_one_letter_code
_entity_poly.pdbx_strand_id
1 'polypeptide(L)'
;MWNHVFYDVCNWMSWTYGTRIFKPPNTEVFALEFPTSHENGDGRKDPAATKVWDAETLLIPAYMARGVSLRVETLNPGQEDGEAFHPADFNHRDRYSVWYVKKELQIRFYVEGDWDRSADGVAAVMVYGNMLGEPLEIVDEESEDGKHKE
;
A
#
# COMPACT_ATOMS: atom_id res chain seq x y z
N MET A 1 -16.45 2.94 -10.56
CA MET A 1 -15.40 3.96 -10.81
C MET A 1 -14.01 3.41 -10.51
N TRP A 2 -13.76 2.90 -9.30
CA TRP A 2 -12.46 2.33 -8.91
C TRP A 2 -11.94 1.22 -9.82
N ASN A 3 -12.80 0.32 -10.31
CA ASN A 3 -12.39 -0.74 -11.26
C ASN A 3 -11.68 -0.20 -12.50
N HIS A 4 -12.11 0.95 -13.04
CA HIS A 4 -11.47 1.55 -14.21
C HIS A 4 -10.11 2.14 -13.83
N VAL A 5 -10.00 2.80 -12.67
CA VAL A 5 -8.72 3.34 -12.17
C VAL A 5 -7.71 2.21 -11.99
N PHE A 6 -8.09 1.12 -11.31
CA PHE A 6 -7.21 -0.03 -11.15
C PHE A 6 -6.84 -0.66 -12.49
N TYR A 7 -7.79 -0.81 -13.41
CA TYR A 7 -7.53 -1.33 -14.75
C TYR A 7 -6.50 -0.48 -15.50
N ASP A 8 -6.66 0.84 -15.49
CA ASP A 8 -5.77 1.77 -16.18
C ASP A 8 -4.36 1.77 -15.56
N VAL A 9 -4.26 1.77 -14.23
CA VAL A 9 -2.95 1.70 -13.53
C VAL A 9 -2.25 0.37 -13.78
N CYS A 10 -2.97 -0.75 -13.70
CA CYS A 10 -2.42 -2.07 -14.01
C CYS A 10 -1.92 -2.15 -15.46
N ASN A 11 -2.68 -1.63 -16.43
CA ASN A 11 -2.24 -1.60 -17.82
C ASN A 11 -1.00 -0.73 -18.03
N TRP A 12 -0.95 0.43 -17.38
CA TRP A 12 0.23 1.29 -17.41
C TRP A 12 1.45 0.57 -16.83
N MET A 13 1.33 -0.05 -15.65
CA MET A 13 2.43 -0.81 -15.05
C MET A 13 2.86 -1.98 -15.94
N SER A 14 1.92 -2.69 -16.57
CA SER A 14 2.20 -3.77 -17.52
C SER A 14 3.05 -3.30 -18.68
N TRP A 15 2.69 -2.15 -19.24
CA TRP A 15 3.37 -1.56 -20.39
C TRP A 15 4.75 -1.01 -20.02
N THR A 16 4.88 -0.38 -18.84
CA THR A 16 6.12 0.25 -18.39
C THR A 16 7.14 -0.74 -17.85
N TYR A 17 6.70 -1.76 -17.11
CA TYR A 17 7.58 -2.69 -16.41
C TYR A 17 7.57 -4.11 -17.00
N GLY A 18 6.86 -4.34 -18.11
CA GLY A 18 6.84 -5.63 -18.81
C GLY A 18 6.09 -6.75 -18.07
N THR A 19 5.34 -6.42 -17.03
CA THR A 19 4.55 -7.38 -16.23
C THR A 19 3.31 -7.80 -17.02
N ARG A 20 3.31 -8.99 -17.64
CA ARG A 20 2.25 -9.38 -18.58
C ARG A 20 1.17 -10.21 -17.88
N ILE A 21 0.00 -9.57 -17.75
CA ILE A 21 -1.32 -10.05 -17.29
C ILE A 21 -1.62 -9.60 -15.87
N PHE A 22 -2.41 -8.53 -15.77
CA PHE A 22 -3.16 -8.17 -14.57
C PHE A 22 -4.62 -8.53 -14.78
N LYS A 23 -5.20 -9.33 -13.89
CA LYS A 23 -6.67 -9.43 -13.82
C LYS A 23 -7.22 -8.22 -13.06
N PRO A 24 -8.46 -7.79 -13.34
CA PRO A 24 -9.11 -6.74 -12.55
C PRO A 24 -9.05 -7.11 -11.07
N PRO A 25 -8.62 -6.19 -10.18
CA PRO A 25 -8.50 -6.52 -8.79
C PRO A 25 -9.85 -6.84 -8.16
N ASN A 26 -9.84 -7.72 -7.16
CA ASN A 26 -10.96 -7.86 -6.24
C ASN A 26 -11.13 -6.51 -5.52
N THR A 27 -12.32 -5.92 -5.61
CA THR A 27 -12.61 -4.62 -5.02
C THR A 27 -12.91 -4.78 -3.56
N GLU A 28 -11.85 -4.88 -2.77
CA GLU A 28 -11.94 -4.94 -1.32
C GLU A 28 -11.73 -3.56 -0.72
N VAL A 29 -12.32 -3.34 0.44
CA VAL A 29 -12.23 -2.09 1.20
C VAL A 29 -11.64 -2.37 2.56
N PHE A 30 -10.84 -1.42 3.02
CA PHE A 30 -10.16 -1.43 4.30
C PHE A 30 -10.47 -0.12 5.02
N ALA A 31 -11.29 -0.18 6.05
CA ALA A 31 -11.64 0.98 6.85
C ALA A 31 -10.65 1.14 8.00
N LEU A 32 -10.24 2.38 8.24
CA LEU A 32 -9.43 2.81 9.38
C LEU A 32 -10.32 3.63 10.29
N GLU A 33 -10.50 3.16 11.52
CA GLU A 33 -11.29 3.87 12.53
C GLU A 33 -10.46 4.97 13.20
N PHE A 34 -11.15 5.94 13.81
CA PHE A 34 -10.46 6.91 14.66
C PHE A 34 -9.87 6.20 15.89
N PRO A 35 -8.62 6.51 16.27
CA PRO A 35 -8.00 5.90 17.43
C PRO A 35 -8.72 6.36 18.72
N THR A 36 -8.96 5.42 19.63
CA THR A 36 -9.67 5.67 20.90
C THR A 36 -8.87 6.51 21.91
N SER A 37 -7.55 6.58 21.75
CA SER A 37 -6.66 7.34 22.64
C SER A 37 -5.78 8.29 21.83
N HIS A 38 -5.91 9.58 22.12
CA HIS A 38 -4.98 10.60 21.64
C HIS A 38 -3.70 10.54 22.48
N GLU A 39 -2.66 9.86 22.00
CA GLU A 39 -1.33 10.06 22.57
C GLU A 39 -0.80 11.45 22.17
N ASN A 40 -1.10 12.45 22.99
CA ASN A 40 -0.47 13.76 22.94
C ASN A 40 0.86 13.68 23.70
N GLY A 41 1.90 13.21 23.04
CA GLY A 41 3.27 13.23 23.56
C GLY A 41 4.21 12.38 22.71
N ASP A 42 5.51 12.50 22.93
CA ASP A 42 6.59 11.66 22.37
C ASP A 42 6.48 10.15 22.76
N GLY A 43 5.28 9.69 23.13
CA GLY A 43 4.93 8.31 23.35
C GLY A 43 4.86 7.53 22.03
N ARG A 44 5.06 6.22 22.16
CA ARG A 44 4.99 5.28 21.06
C ARG A 44 3.53 5.16 20.59
N LYS A 45 3.16 5.96 19.59
CA LYS A 45 1.83 5.89 18.98
C LYS A 45 1.55 4.47 18.49
N ASP A 46 0.39 3.94 18.87
CA ASP A 46 -0.10 2.68 18.32
C ASP A 46 -0.70 2.90 16.92
N PRO A 47 -0.45 1.98 15.97
CA PRO A 47 -1.07 2.06 14.66
C PRO A 47 -2.57 1.82 14.76
N ALA A 48 -3.36 2.64 14.05
CA ALA A 48 -4.80 2.45 13.90
C ALA A 48 -5.12 1.13 13.20
N ALA A 49 -4.24 0.67 12.30
CA ALA A 49 -4.28 -0.69 11.80
C ALA A 49 -2.91 -1.14 11.29
N THR A 50 -2.69 -2.46 11.33
CA THR A 50 -1.54 -3.11 10.71
C THR A 50 -2.04 -4.16 9.72
N LYS A 51 -1.46 -4.21 8.53
CA LYS A 51 -1.84 -5.19 7.50
C LYS A 51 -0.62 -5.71 6.76
N VAL A 52 -0.64 -7.00 6.46
CA VAL A 52 0.28 -7.70 5.58
C VAL A 52 -0.55 -8.25 4.42
N TRP A 53 -0.04 -8.16 3.19
CA TRP A 53 -0.71 -8.69 2.01
C TRP A 53 0.03 -9.90 1.47
N ASP A 54 -0.71 -10.97 1.18
CA ASP A 54 -0.16 -12.20 0.61
C ASP A 54 0.11 -12.10 -0.90
N ALA A 55 -0.23 -10.96 -1.50
CA ALA A 55 -0.02 -10.65 -2.91
C ALA A 55 0.39 -9.19 -3.07
N GLU A 56 1.04 -8.89 -4.19
CA GLU A 56 1.30 -7.50 -4.56
C GLU A 56 -0.04 -6.79 -4.74
N THR A 57 -0.16 -5.57 -4.22
CA THR A 57 -1.46 -4.92 -4.06
C THR A 57 -1.39 -3.46 -4.50
N LEU A 58 -2.43 -3.01 -5.19
CA LEU A 58 -2.66 -1.59 -5.40
C LEU A 58 -3.58 -1.04 -4.31
N LEU A 59 -3.23 0.08 -3.72
CA LEU A 59 -3.94 0.71 -2.61
C LEU A 59 -4.31 2.16 -2.96
N ILE A 60 -5.56 2.55 -2.74
CA ILE A 60 -6.07 3.88 -3.05
C ILE A 60 -6.91 4.39 -1.88
N PRO A 61 -6.66 5.61 -1.35
CA PRO A 61 -7.57 6.26 -0.42
C PRO A 61 -8.87 6.67 -1.15
N ALA A 62 -9.99 6.04 -0.79
CA ALA A 62 -11.32 6.37 -1.34
C ALA A 62 -12.08 7.38 -0.47
N TYR A 63 -11.76 7.45 0.81
CA TYR A 63 -12.31 8.41 1.75
C TYR A 63 -11.27 8.77 2.81
N MET A 64 -11.24 10.05 3.19
CA MET A 64 -10.54 10.53 4.37
C MET A 64 -11.39 11.62 5.02
N ALA A 65 -11.57 11.52 6.33
CA ALA A 65 -12.28 12.52 7.12
C ALA A 65 -11.52 13.85 7.12
N ARG A 66 -12.23 14.94 7.38
CA ARG A 66 -11.64 16.28 7.40
C ARG A 66 -10.64 16.40 8.54
N GLY A 67 -9.46 16.95 8.25
CA GLY A 67 -8.40 17.13 9.25
C GLY A 67 -7.54 15.88 9.49
N VAL A 68 -7.91 14.73 8.93
CA VAL A 68 -7.13 13.49 9.01
C VAL A 68 -5.99 13.49 7.99
N SER A 69 -4.84 13.02 8.44
CA SER A 69 -3.70 12.56 7.63
C SER A 69 -3.37 11.13 8.04
N LEU A 70 -3.12 10.23 7.09
CA LEU A 70 -2.63 8.89 7.40
C LEU A 70 -1.13 8.85 7.25
N ARG A 71 -0.41 8.72 8.35
CA ARG A 71 1.00 8.36 8.31
C ARG A 71 1.12 6.88 8.03
N VAL A 72 1.95 6.51 7.07
CA VAL A 72 2.18 5.12 6.70
C VAL A 72 3.61 4.74 7.02
N GLU A 73 3.78 3.61 7.66
CA GLU A 73 5.09 3.00 7.87
C GLU A 73 5.11 1.59 7.30
N THR A 74 6.25 1.18 6.77
CA THR A 74 6.45 -0.12 6.15
C THR A 74 7.59 -0.85 6.82
N LEU A 75 7.41 -2.14 7.09
CA LEU A 75 8.46 -3.02 7.60
C LEU A 75 8.62 -4.20 6.65
N ASN A 76 9.88 -4.56 6.37
CA ASN A 76 10.18 -5.75 5.61
C ASN A 76 9.80 -7.01 6.41
N PRO A 77 9.55 -8.13 5.72
CA PRO A 77 9.29 -9.42 6.37
C PRO A 77 10.36 -9.75 7.43
N GLY A 78 9.93 -10.09 8.64
CA GLY A 78 10.84 -10.46 9.74
C GLY A 78 11.51 -9.29 10.48
N GLN A 79 11.16 -8.03 10.17
CA GLN A 79 11.67 -6.84 10.87
C GLN A 79 10.61 -6.19 11.77
N GLU A 80 9.77 -6.97 12.45
CA GLU A 80 8.65 -6.42 13.26
C GLU A 80 9.11 -5.46 14.38
N ASP A 81 10.31 -5.69 14.92
CA ASP A 81 11.02 -4.83 15.89
C ASP A 81 12.13 -3.94 15.25
N GLY A 82 12.21 -3.93 13.91
CA GLY A 82 13.19 -3.15 13.16
C GLY A 82 12.79 -1.70 12.96
N GLU A 83 13.71 -0.92 12.38
CA GLU A 83 13.45 0.47 11.99
C GLU A 83 12.43 0.50 10.85
N ALA A 84 11.27 1.11 11.10
CA ALA A 84 10.22 1.22 10.12
C ALA A 84 10.58 2.29 9.07
N PHE A 85 10.42 1.95 7.79
CA PHE A 85 10.56 2.93 6.72
C PHE A 85 9.27 3.74 6.61
N HIS A 86 9.38 5.06 6.52
CA HIS A 86 8.23 5.94 6.32
C HIS A 86 8.16 6.36 4.84
N PRO A 87 7.40 5.64 3.99
CA PRO A 87 7.34 5.94 2.57
C PRO A 87 6.62 7.26 2.26
N ALA A 88 5.54 7.58 2.99
CA ALA A 88 4.80 8.83 2.84
C ALA A 88 3.61 8.95 3.81
N ASP A 89 2.99 10.13 3.81
CA ASP A 89 1.71 10.45 4.43
C ASP A 89 0.62 10.60 3.37
N PHE A 90 -0.59 10.10 3.65
CA PHE A 90 -1.78 10.45 2.88
C PHE A 90 -2.50 11.60 3.55
N ASN A 91 -2.54 12.76 2.90
CA ASN A 91 -3.46 13.81 3.27
C ASN A 91 -4.57 13.95 2.21
N HIS A 92 -5.56 14.82 2.46
CA HIS A 92 -6.70 15.01 1.57
C HIS A 92 -6.37 15.30 0.10
N ARG A 93 -5.18 15.84 -0.21
CA ARG A 93 -4.71 16.10 -1.58
C ARG A 93 -4.28 14.83 -2.31
N ASP A 94 -3.82 13.83 -1.57
CA ASP A 94 -3.31 12.56 -2.07
C ASP A 94 -4.43 11.53 -2.29
N ARG A 95 -5.70 11.95 -2.17
CA ARG A 95 -6.89 11.10 -2.37
C ARG A 95 -7.01 10.47 -3.76
N TYR A 96 -6.12 10.84 -4.69
CA TYR A 96 -6.07 10.31 -6.06
C TYR A 96 -4.76 9.55 -6.35
N SER A 97 -3.90 9.39 -5.35
CA SER A 97 -2.64 8.66 -5.48
C SER A 97 -2.89 7.17 -5.34
N VAL A 98 -2.37 6.39 -6.29
CA VAL A 98 -2.41 4.92 -6.25
C VAL A 98 -1.05 4.41 -5.80
N TRP A 99 -1.04 3.57 -4.77
CA TRP A 99 0.17 3.02 -4.20
C TRP A 99 0.34 1.56 -4.59
N TYR A 100 1.57 1.22 -4.94
CA TYR A 100 2.00 -0.15 -5.08
C TYR A 100 2.52 -0.66 -3.74
N VAL A 101 1.96 -1.77 -3.27
CA VAL A 101 2.36 -2.47 -2.06
C VAL A 101 2.93 -3.81 -2.46
N LYS A 102 4.19 -4.05 -2.11
CA LYS A 102 4.86 -5.32 -2.36
C LYS A 102 4.24 -6.42 -1.49
N LYS A 103 4.16 -7.64 -2.02
CA LYS A 103 3.79 -8.84 -1.26
C LYS A 103 4.65 -8.98 0.01
N GLU A 104 4.03 -9.47 1.08
CA GLU A 104 4.62 -9.72 2.41
C GLU A 104 5.14 -8.47 3.14
N LEU A 105 5.05 -7.27 2.53
CA LEU A 105 5.37 -6.02 3.20
C LEU A 105 4.32 -5.74 4.28
N GLN A 106 4.77 -5.55 5.51
CA GLN A 106 3.90 -5.10 6.58
C GLN A 106 3.73 -3.59 6.49
N ILE A 107 2.49 -3.12 6.51
CA ILE A 107 2.15 -1.71 6.56
C ILE A 107 1.43 -1.39 7.86
N ARG A 108 1.89 -0.34 8.54
CA ARG A 108 1.25 0.26 9.71
C ARG A 108 0.64 1.60 9.29
N PHE A 109 -0.63 1.80 9.61
CA PHE A 109 -1.34 3.05 9.36
C PHE A 109 -1.57 3.76 10.68
N TYR A 110 -1.20 5.03 10.75
CA TYR A 110 -1.45 5.90 11.89
C TYR A 110 -2.37 7.03 11.45
N VAL A 111 -3.42 7.26 12.22
CA VAL A 111 -4.36 8.36 12.01
C VAL A 111 -3.83 9.58 12.75
N GLU A 112 -3.41 10.60 12.01
CA GLU A 112 -2.85 11.85 12.50
C GLU A 112 -3.65 13.06 12.00
N GLY A 113 -3.22 14.25 12.39
CA GLY A 113 -3.84 15.52 12.00
C GLY A 113 -4.75 16.13 13.06
N ASP A 114 -5.42 17.21 12.69
CA ASP A 114 -6.29 18.02 13.56
C ASP A 114 -7.76 17.69 13.29
N TRP A 115 -8.15 16.46 13.66
CA TRP A 115 -9.51 15.96 13.54
C TRP A 115 -10.27 16.14 14.87
N ASP A 116 -11.60 16.19 14.80
CA ASP A 116 -12.45 16.37 15.99
C ASP A 116 -12.32 15.16 16.92
N ARG A 117 -11.84 15.37 18.14
CA ARG A 117 -11.58 14.31 19.12
C ARG A 117 -12.84 13.61 19.64
N SER A 118 -14.00 14.18 19.37
CA SER A 118 -15.29 13.55 19.64
C SER A 118 -15.82 12.74 18.45
N ALA A 119 -15.12 12.77 17.31
CA ALA A 119 -15.48 12.00 16.13
C ALA A 119 -15.38 10.50 16.42
N ASP A 120 -16.47 9.81 16.16
CA ASP A 120 -16.57 8.36 16.18
C ASP A 120 -16.68 7.80 14.74
N GLY A 121 -16.40 6.50 14.61
CA GLY A 121 -16.49 5.80 13.33
C GLY A 121 -15.20 5.83 12.52
N VAL A 122 -15.31 6.15 11.22
CA VAL A 122 -14.27 5.88 10.22
C VAL A 122 -13.46 7.14 9.90
N ALA A 123 -12.15 7.08 10.15
CA ALA A 123 -11.19 8.13 9.80
C ALA A 123 -10.82 8.11 8.31
N ALA A 124 -10.67 6.91 7.74
CA ALA A 124 -10.35 6.74 6.32
C ALA A 124 -10.86 5.40 5.77
N VAL A 125 -11.09 5.34 4.46
CA VAL A 125 -11.36 4.09 3.74
C VAL A 125 -10.36 3.97 2.61
N MET A 126 -9.61 2.89 2.61
CA MET A 126 -8.74 2.50 1.52
C MET A 126 -9.45 1.44 0.68
N VAL A 127 -9.54 1.66 -0.63
CA VAL A 127 -9.88 0.60 -1.57
C VAL A 127 -8.58 -0.05 -2.00
N TYR A 128 -8.54 -1.38 -2.02
CA TYR A 128 -7.37 -2.08 -2.49
C TYR A 128 -7.74 -3.20 -3.44
N GLY A 129 -6.73 -3.60 -4.19
CA GLY A 129 -6.84 -4.57 -5.24
C GLY A 129 -5.59 -5.40 -5.35
N ASN A 130 -5.70 -6.70 -5.09
CA ASN A 130 -4.59 -7.63 -5.26
C ASN A 130 -4.30 -7.82 -6.75
N MET A 131 -3.03 -7.73 -7.12
CA MET A 131 -2.57 -8.09 -8.44
C MET A 131 -2.51 -9.60 -8.55
N LEU A 132 -3.13 -10.12 -9.60
CA LEU A 132 -3.16 -11.54 -9.90
C LEU A 132 -2.17 -11.79 -11.04
N GLY A 133 -1.08 -12.48 -10.73
CA GLY A 133 -0.02 -12.87 -11.66
C GLY A 133 1.11 -13.51 -10.88
N GLU A 134 1.82 -14.47 -11.48
CA GLU A 134 3.08 -14.94 -10.88
C GLU A 134 4.13 -13.82 -11.05
N PRO A 135 4.95 -13.54 -10.02
CA PRO A 135 6.11 -12.68 -10.19
C PRO A 135 6.95 -13.20 -11.35
N LEU A 136 7.47 -12.31 -12.21
CA LEU A 136 8.43 -12.72 -13.23
C LEU A 136 9.61 -13.38 -12.51
N GLU A 137 9.90 -14.65 -12.82
CA GLU A 137 11.26 -15.17 -12.63
C GLU A 137 12.15 -14.32 -13.54
N ILE A 138 13.00 -13.49 -12.93
CA ILE A 138 14.05 -12.79 -13.66
C ILE A 138 15.00 -13.90 -14.12
N VAL A 139 14.85 -14.33 -15.38
CA VAL A 139 15.88 -15.14 -16.02
C VAL A 139 16.98 -14.16 -16.37
N ASP A 140 18.09 -14.19 -15.63
CA ASP A 140 19.31 -13.48 -16.00
C ASP A 140 19.78 -14.02 -17.36
N GLU A 141 19.32 -13.41 -18.45
CA GLU A 141 19.89 -13.57 -19.79
C GLU A 141 21.22 -12.80 -19.88
N GLU A 142 22.18 -13.14 -19.02
CA GLU A 142 23.60 -12.87 -19.22
C GLU A 142 24.38 -14.18 -19.08
N SER A 143 24.13 -15.12 -20.01
CA SER A 143 25.07 -16.22 -20.25
C SER A 143 25.08 -16.67 -21.70
N GLU A 144 25.16 -15.71 -22.63
CA GLU A 144 25.75 -15.98 -23.94
C GLU A 144 27.24 -15.60 -23.91
N ASP A 145 28.09 -16.53 -23.45
CA ASP A 145 29.48 -16.55 -23.87
C ASP A 145 29.92 -17.98 -24.23
N GLY A 146 29.79 -18.26 -25.53
CA GLY A 146 30.79 -18.98 -26.32
C GLY A 146 31.17 -20.41 -25.94
N LYS A 147 30.31 -21.41 -26.24
CA LYS A 147 30.82 -22.75 -26.58
C LYS A 147 31.30 -22.77 -28.04
N HIS A 148 32.57 -22.42 -28.26
CA HIS A 148 33.28 -22.89 -29.45
C HIS A 148 33.91 -24.26 -29.14
N LYS A 149 33.29 -25.30 -29.69
CA LYS A 149 33.95 -26.58 -29.99
C LYS A 149 34.73 -26.42 -31.29
N GLU A 150 36.04 -26.64 -31.25
CA GLU A 150 36.78 -27.63 -32.05
C GLU A 150 38.23 -27.69 -31.59
#